data_AF-A0A7V5RQB0-F1
#
_entry.id   AF-A0A7V5RQB0-F1
#
_cell.length_a   1.000
_cell.length_b   1.000
_cell.length_c   1.000
_cell.angle_alpha   90.00
_cell.angle_beta   90.00
_cell.angle_gamma   90.00
#
_symmetry.space_group_name_H-M   'P 1'
#
loop_
_entity.id
_entity.type
_entity.pdbx_description
1 polymer ?
#
loop_
_entity_poly.entity_id
_entity_poly.type
_entity_poly.pdbx_seq_one_letter_code
_entity_poly.pdbx_strand_id
1 'polypeptide(L)'
;LYIDTYPGIYNDKRDPVYKPEAVLGTVAHEYQHLIHYNYDAGEESWVNEGLSELASYLCGYGLRSPERYLNNSDLSMTDWNDDDPLPHYSRVALWSYFLYERYGINTIRAITREGSHGAFGVNKVLVAQNGIPFVGALEIFFKTLMSNDPVTTPEYSFEWSALQYLRASPAESVAEYPLTKSWPVPAYALHLVELTNGDSLIVEQASSFTDPVYYNVFGSSGRQWLGTPLFPFYQADLAGDIFSLEFGFLNLSAQGDVVSLDVQGKQKYDLITLEYGSDEPTFVIGSDGATNAIHYLAPRDSSFIKSVSFYNYKSSDRVEVQIYNQPLALGGRPGYKKVTLENPLRGGWTKANVEVIKQLRMKDDFMDVGIYYPAQGTMGYETSDAIEKNYSGRSYLRQNATSSFLPLKNFKTGSGSLDGIWMIKLEVAAPYSGKKTETIEIDNVNVYPRPFTPAGNVLTVEYDASGSGRVTFSVFNVLGERVHEEEDPQGRGLFLWDGRNDRGGAVASGFYVLRVATGAKAVFKKLIVLK
;
A
#
# COMPACT_ATOMS: atom_id res chain seq x y z
N LEU A 1 17.12 -12.88 32.25
CA LEU A 1 16.46 -13.30 31.00
C LEU A 1 15.47 -14.43 31.29
N TYR A 2 14.18 -14.18 31.07
CA TYR A 2 13.12 -15.17 31.10
C TYR A 2 12.49 -15.20 29.71
N ILE A 3 12.48 -16.36 29.05
CA ILE A 3 11.89 -16.52 27.71
C ILE A 3 10.73 -17.48 27.82
N ASP A 4 9.52 -16.98 27.57
CA ASP A 4 8.33 -17.82 27.50
C ASP A 4 8.32 -18.57 26.16
N THR A 5 8.50 -19.87 26.22
CA THR A 5 8.57 -20.74 25.04
C THR A 5 7.19 -21.26 24.61
N TYR A 6 6.13 -21.01 25.41
CA TYR A 6 4.77 -21.46 25.13
C TYR A 6 3.80 -20.28 24.99
N PRO A 7 3.04 -20.16 23.88
CA PRO A 7 2.96 -21.09 22.77
C PRO A 7 4.06 -20.86 21.72
N GLY A 8 5.10 -20.04 21.94
CA GLY A 8 6.05 -19.60 20.90
C GLY A 8 6.71 -20.70 20.04
N ILE A 9 6.91 -21.92 20.57
CA ILE A 9 7.38 -23.10 19.80
C ILE A 9 6.29 -23.78 18.95
N TYR A 10 5.02 -23.40 19.15
CA TYR A 10 3.81 -23.86 18.48
C TYR A 10 3.10 -22.66 17.84
N ASN A 11 3.34 -22.43 16.54
CA ASN A 11 3.05 -21.18 15.85
C ASN A 11 1.55 -20.80 15.75
N ASP A 12 0.63 -21.64 16.19
CA ASP A 12 -0.80 -21.34 16.26
C ASP A 12 -1.48 -22.33 17.23
N LYS A 13 -2.52 -21.91 17.95
CA LYS A 13 -3.40 -22.83 18.70
C LYS A 13 -4.12 -23.85 17.79
N ARG A 14 -3.95 -23.73 16.46
CA ARG A 14 -4.60 -24.53 15.41
C ARG A 14 -3.63 -25.37 14.57
N ASP A 15 -2.31 -25.20 14.73
CA ASP A 15 -1.30 -25.96 13.99
C ASP A 15 -0.18 -26.44 14.94
N PRO A 16 -0.11 -27.75 15.27
CA PRO A 16 0.81 -28.31 16.26
C PRO A 16 2.25 -28.49 15.74
N VAL A 17 2.62 -27.87 14.62
CA VAL A 17 3.96 -28.01 14.05
C VAL A 17 4.98 -27.25 14.89
N TYR A 18 5.91 -28.01 15.47
CA TYR A 18 7.08 -27.54 16.21
C TYR A 18 7.98 -26.70 15.30
N LYS A 19 8.14 -25.41 15.62
CA LYS A 19 9.00 -24.46 14.88
C LYS A 19 9.86 -23.66 15.87
N PRO A 20 11.01 -24.19 16.30
CA PRO A 20 11.85 -23.56 17.32
C PRO A 20 12.54 -22.28 16.82
N GLU A 21 12.58 -22.04 15.51
CA GLU A 21 13.35 -20.95 14.90
C GLU A 21 12.92 -19.57 15.40
N ALA A 22 11.62 -19.36 15.61
CA ALA A 22 11.10 -18.10 16.14
C ALA A 22 11.60 -17.84 17.56
N VAL A 23 11.56 -18.87 18.42
CA VAL A 23 12.04 -18.78 19.81
C VAL A 23 13.55 -18.63 19.86
N LEU A 24 14.28 -19.34 19.01
CA LEU A 24 15.75 -19.22 18.93
C LEU A 24 16.19 -17.85 18.40
N GLY A 25 15.43 -17.25 17.48
CA GLY A 25 15.60 -15.86 17.07
C GLY A 25 15.47 -14.90 18.26
N THR A 26 14.39 -15.05 19.05
CA THR A 26 14.22 -14.27 20.29
C THR A 26 15.37 -14.50 21.28
N VAL A 27 15.85 -15.74 21.45
CA VAL A 27 17.01 -16.01 22.32
C VAL A 27 18.25 -15.25 21.83
N ALA A 28 18.50 -15.22 20.52
CA ALA A 28 19.64 -14.50 19.95
C ALA A 28 19.54 -12.98 20.17
N HIS A 29 18.34 -12.42 19.96
CA HIS A 29 18.02 -11.02 20.25
C HIS A 29 18.31 -10.68 21.73
N GLU A 30 17.70 -11.42 22.65
CA GLU A 30 17.85 -11.19 24.10
C GLU A 30 19.27 -11.43 24.61
N TYR A 31 20.02 -12.34 23.99
CA TYR A 31 21.42 -12.55 24.35
C TYR A 31 22.31 -11.39 23.89
N GLN A 32 21.96 -10.73 22.78
CA GLN A 32 22.66 -9.52 22.34
C GLN A 32 22.50 -8.39 23.37
N HIS A 33 21.31 -8.18 23.93
CA HIS A 33 21.11 -7.23 25.05
C HIS A 33 22.08 -7.47 26.20
N LEU A 34 22.32 -8.74 26.59
CA LEU A 34 23.27 -9.07 27.66
C LEU A 34 24.73 -8.73 27.30
N ILE A 35 25.12 -8.97 26.05
CA ILE A 35 26.45 -8.59 25.55
C ILE A 35 26.59 -7.07 25.57
N HIS A 36 25.57 -6.37 25.08
CA HIS A 36 25.57 -4.91 24.98
C HIS A 36 25.66 -4.27 26.36
N TYR A 37 24.84 -4.74 27.31
CA TYR A 37 24.81 -4.26 28.69
C TYR A 37 26.17 -4.34 29.41
N ASN A 38 27.00 -5.34 29.07
CA ASN A 38 28.35 -5.44 29.63
C ASN A 38 29.30 -4.32 29.17
N TYR A 39 29.03 -3.71 28.00
CA TYR A 39 29.86 -2.65 27.42
C TYR A 39 29.24 -1.26 27.59
N ASP A 40 27.96 -1.12 27.29
CA ASP A 40 27.18 0.10 27.46
C ASP A 40 25.78 -0.22 28.00
N ALA A 41 25.62 -0.07 29.32
CA ALA A 41 24.34 -0.29 29.99
C ALA A 41 23.35 0.89 29.81
N GLY A 42 23.81 2.04 29.31
CA GLY A 42 23.03 3.27 29.17
C GLY A 42 22.67 3.64 27.73
N GLU A 43 22.86 2.71 26.79
CA GLU A 43 22.64 2.96 25.36
C GLU A 43 21.16 3.29 25.04
N GLU A 44 20.96 4.14 24.03
CA GLU A 44 19.64 4.52 23.53
C GLU A 44 18.92 3.33 22.89
N SER A 45 17.60 3.23 23.12
CA SER A 45 16.79 2.08 22.70
C SER A 45 16.92 1.75 21.22
N TRP A 46 17.00 2.75 20.34
CA TRP A 46 17.06 2.50 18.90
C TRP A 46 18.37 1.81 18.46
N VAL A 47 19.50 2.10 19.12
CA VAL A 47 20.77 1.41 18.87
C VAL A 47 20.70 0.02 19.48
N ASN A 48 20.25 -0.07 20.73
CA ASN A 48 20.23 -1.34 21.46
C ASN A 48 19.33 -2.38 20.76
N GLU A 49 18.10 -2.01 20.44
CA GLU A 49 17.15 -2.88 19.75
C GLU A 49 17.58 -3.17 18.30
N GLY A 50 18.18 -2.20 17.61
CA GLY A 50 18.72 -2.41 16.27
C GLY A 50 19.79 -3.49 16.22
N LEU A 51 20.74 -3.46 17.15
CA LEU A 51 21.79 -4.47 17.24
C LEU A 51 21.25 -5.84 17.68
N SER A 52 20.21 -5.87 18.52
CA SER A 52 19.53 -7.11 18.91
C SER A 52 18.74 -7.74 17.75
N GLU A 53 18.06 -6.94 16.93
CA GLU A 53 17.42 -7.41 15.70
C GLU A 53 18.44 -7.97 14.70
N LEU A 54 19.59 -7.29 14.55
CA LEU A 54 20.68 -7.80 13.71
C LEU A 54 21.26 -9.13 14.23
N ALA A 55 21.34 -9.34 15.54
CA ALA A 55 21.84 -10.60 16.11
C ALA A 55 20.99 -11.81 15.69
N SER A 56 19.67 -11.64 15.63
CA SER A 56 18.76 -12.68 15.12
C SER A 56 19.11 -13.09 13.68
N TYR A 57 19.38 -12.09 12.82
CA TYR A 57 19.80 -12.31 11.45
C TYR A 57 21.16 -13.02 11.37
N LEU A 58 22.17 -12.53 12.12
CA LEU A 58 23.52 -13.12 12.11
C LEU A 58 23.55 -14.57 12.62
N CYS A 59 22.61 -14.95 13.47
CA CYS A 59 22.43 -16.34 13.92
C CYS A 59 21.61 -17.22 12.95
N GLY A 60 21.12 -16.68 11.83
CA GLY A 60 20.42 -17.42 10.79
C GLY A 60 18.90 -17.50 10.95
N TYR A 61 18.29 -16.71 11.84
CA TYR A 61 16.84 -16.73 12.10
C TYR A 61 16.05 -15.72 11.25
N GLY A 62 16.73 -15.01 10.35
CA GLY A 62 16.14 -13.99 9.49
C GLY A 62 16.17 -12.59 10.13
N LEU A 63 15.95 -11.59 9.28
CA LEU A 63 15.80 -10.20 9.70
C LEU A 63 14.31 -9.89 9.85
N ARG A 64 13.98 -8.97 10.77
CA ARG A 64 12.63 -8.42 10.84
C ARG A 64 12.21 -7.81 9.50
N SER A 65 10.94 -8.00 9.14
CA SER A 65 10.39 -7.40 7.93
C SER A 65 10.53 -5.87 7.97
N PRO A 66 11.12 -5.24 6.93
CA PRO A 66 11.27 -3.78 6.87
C PRO A 66 9.96 -3.05 6.51
N GLU A 67 8.92 -3.79 6.09
CA GLU A 67 7.71 -3.26 5.49
C GLU A 67 7.02 -2.14 6.30
N ARG A 68 6.91 -2.28 7.62
CA ARG A 68 6.25 -1.25 8.45
C ARG A 68 6.97 0.09 8.38
N TYR A 69 8.29 0.06 8.24
CA TYR A 69 9.10 1.27 8.07
C TYR A 69 9.10 1.73 6.61
N LEU A 70 9.14 0.83 5.63
CA LEU A 70 9.06 1.23 4.22
C LEU A 70 7.69 1.82 3.84
N ASN A 71 6.62 1.44 4.52
CA ASN A 71 5.29 2.03 4.30
C ASN A 71 5.13 3.41 4.95
N ASN A 72 6.03 3.79 5.85
CA ASN A 72 6.05 5.10 6.48
C ASN A 72 7.50 5.42 6.87
N SER A 73 8.25 6.11 6.00
CA SER A 73 9.65 6.45 6.27
C SER A 73 9.84 7.73 7.09
N ASP A 74 8.74 8.39 7.49
CA ASP A 74 8.74 9.60 8.33
C ASP A 74 9.09 9.31 9.81
N LEU A 75 9.33 8.05 10.19
CA LEU A 75 9.84 7.74 11.52
C LEU A 75 11.29 8.23 11.66
N SER A 76 11.51 9.17 12.60
CA SER A 76 12.85 9.61 13.03
C SER A 76 13.75 8.43 13.36
N MET A 77 14.97 8.38 12.85
CA MET A 77 15.90 7.25 13.09
C MET A 77 16.18 7.03 14.59
N THR A 78 16.23 8.10 15.37
CA THR A 78 16.65 8.08 16.78
C THR A 78 15.49 7.99 17.77
N ASP A 79 14.26 8.29 17.34
CA ASP A 79 13.11 8.32 18.26
C ASP A 79 12.55 6.93 18.51
N TRP A 80 12.07 6.69 19.72
CA TRP A 80 11.48 5.41 20.15
C TRP A 80 10.12 5.63 20.80
N ASN A 81 9.12 4.82 20.44
CA ASN A 81 7.79 4.86 21.02
C ASN A 81 7.40 3.47 21.55
N ASP A 82 7.26 3.35 22.87
CA ASP A 82 6.88 2.09 23.52
C ASP A 82 5.39 1.74 23.35
N ASP A 83 4.53 2.72 23.03
CA ASP A 83 3.09 2.49 22.81
C ASP A 83 2.80 1.86 21.44
N ASP A 84 3.66 2.10 20.44
CA ASP A 84 3.59 1.45 19.12
C ASP A 84 5.00 1.08 18.62
N PRO A 85 5.65 0.04 19.17
CA PRO A 85 7.06 -0.20 18.92
C PRO A 85 7.33 -0.94 17.59
N LEU A 86 6.31 -1.52 16.94
CA LEU A 86 6.49 -2.39 15.78
C LEU A 86 7.14 -1.70 14.57
N PRO A 87 6.76 -0.46 14.19
CA PRO A 87 7.46 0.29 13.15
C PRO A 87 8.90 0.63 13.54
N HIS A 88 9.17 0.93 14.81
CA HIS A 88 10.50 1.24 15.33
C HIS A 88 11.44 0.04 15.22
N TYR A 89 11.00 -1.16 15.63
CA TYR A 89 11.76 -2.40 15.44
C TYR A 89 12.07 -2.66 13.96
N SER A 90 11.10 -2.42 13.06
CA SER A 90 11.29 -2.62 11.62
C SER A 90 12.34 -1.65 11.05
N ARG A 91 12.33 -0.40 11.51
CA ARG A 91 13.30 0.65 11.16
C ARG A 91 14.71 0.29 11.60
N VAL A 92 14.90 0.01 12.89
CA VAL A 92 16.24 -0.21 13.46
C VAL A 92 16.86 -1.52 13.01
N ALA A 93 16.05 -2.54 12.71
CA ALA A 93 16.51 -3.78 12.09
C ALA A 93 17.10 -3.53 10.70
N LEU A 94 16.38 -2.79 9.84
CA LEU A 94 16.84 -2.47 8.49
C LEU A 94 18.08 -1.58 8.52
N TRP A 95 18.11 -0.57 9.38
CA TRP A 95 19.27 0.30 9.57
C TRP A 95 20.51 -0.47 10.06
N SER A 96 20.36 -1.33 11.06
CA SER A 96 21.49 -2.09 11.61
C SER A 96 22.01 -3.12 10.61
N TYR A 97 21.10 -3.72 9.82
CA TYR A 97 21.49 -4.56 8.69
C TYR A 97 22.25 -3.76 7.61
N PHE A 98 21.78 -2.57 7.26
CA PHE A 98 22.49 -1.67 6.34
C PHE A 98 23.91 -1.36 6.82
N LEU A 99 24.07 -1.01 8.10
CA LEU A 99 25.39 -0.76 8.68
C LEU A 99 26.30 -2.00 8.62
N TYR A 100 25.74 -3.18 8.91
CA TYR A 100 26.45 -4.45 8.82
C TYR A 100 26.91 -4.76 7.39
N GLU A 101 26.02 -4.60 6.41
CA GLU A 101 26.31 -4.90 5.02
C GLU A 101 27.33 -3.90 4.43
N ARG A 102 27.17 -2.60 4.71
CA ARG A 102 28.03 -1.55 4.16
C ARG A 102 29.39 -1.43 4.84
N TYR A 103 29.44 -1.57 6.16
CA TYR A 103 30.63 -1.27 6.96
C TYR A 103 31.20 -2.49 7.70
N GLY A 104 30.51 -3.63 7.63
CA GLY A 104 30.99 -4.91 8.12
C GLY A 104 30.81 -5.12 9.62
N ILE A 105 30.99 -6.38 10.03
CA ILE A 105 30.81 -6.83 11.42
C ILE A 105 31.75 -6.14 12.42
N ASN A 106 32.92 -5.66 11.98
CA ASN A 106 33.86 -4.98 12.87
C ASN A 106 33.34 -3.61 13.30
N THR A 107 32.63 -2.89 12.43
CA THR A 107 31.93 -1.65 12.77
C THR A 107 30.79 -1.93 13.75
N ILE A 108 29.97 -2.96 13.50
CA ILE A 108 28.91 -3.36 14.44
C ILE A 108 29.47 -3.67 15.83
N ARG A 109 30.54 -4.48 15.92
CA ARG A 109 31.21 -4.80 17.20
C ARG A 109 31.78 -3.58 17.90
N ALA A 110 32.21 -2.57 17.14
CA ALA A 110 32.72 -1.34 17.71
C ALA A 110 31.61 -0.44 18.21
N ILE A 111 30.46 -0.37 17.51
CA ILE A 111 29.25 0.31 18.01
C ILE A 111 28.82 -0.32 19.33
N THR A 112 28.71 -1.66 19.42
CA THR A 112 28.34 -2.36 20.67
C THR A 112 29.28 -2.07 21.85
N ARG A 113 30.52 -1.63 21.59
CA ARG A 113 31.55 -1.39 22.61
C ARG A 113 31.78 0.09 22.89
N GLU A 114 31.15 0.98 22.13
CA GLU A 114 31.32 2.41 22.28
C GLU A 114 30.44 2.87 23.44
N GLY A 115 31.06 3.30 24.55
CA GLY A 115 30.32 3.74 25.74
C GLY A 115 29.74 5.14 25.66
N SER A 116 29.70 5.76 24.47
CA SER A 116 28.97 6.99 24.23
C SER A 116 27.65 6.64 23.54
N HIS A 117 26.56 7.29 23.92
CA HIS A 117 25.23 6.83 23.53
C HIS A 117 24.74 7.42 22.20
N GLY A 118 23.80 6.71 21.58
CA GLY A 118 22.95 7.18 20.50
C GLY A 118 23.71 7.58 19.24
N ALA A 119 23.21 8.61 18.58
CA ALA A 119 23.76 9.09 17.31
C ALA A 119 25.23 9.54 17.45
N PHE A 120 25.62 10.05 18.63
CA PHE A 120 26.99 10.47 18.91
C PHE A 120 27.96 9.28 18.96
N GLY A 121 27.60 8.19 19.64
CA GLY A 121 28.37 6.94 19.69
C GLY A 121 28.54 6.31 18.31
N VAL A 122 27.43 6.14 17.59
CA VAL A 122 27.43 5.61 16.22
C VAL A 122 28.29 6.49 15.30
N ASN A 123 28.15 7.82 15.37
CA ASN A 123 28.97 8.75 14.58
C ASN A 123 30.47 8.59 14.87
N LYS A 124 30.85 8.50 16.15
CA LYS A 124 32.25 8.36 16.55
C LYS A 124 32.88 7.10 15.94
N VAL A 125 32.16 5.98 15.96
CA VAL A 125 32.65 4.72 15.37
C VAL A 125 32.73 4.80 13.85
N LEU A 126 31.69 5.33 13.18
CA LEU A 126 31.67 5.45 11.72
C LEU A 126 32.79 6.37 11.21
N VAL A 127 33.04 7.50 11.86
CA VAL A 127 34.14 8.40 11.50
C VAL A 127 35.49 7.71 11.72
N ALA A 128 35.67 7.04 12.86
CA ALA A 128 36.94 6.42 13.21
C ALA A 128 37.32 5.24 12.31
N GLN A 129 36.35 4.44 11.86
CA GLN A 129 36.62 3.22 11.09
C GLN A 129 36.41 3.37 9.58
N ASN A 130 35.46 4.22 9.17
CA ASN A 130 35.01 4.31 7.79
C ASN A 130 35.17 5.71 7.19
N GLY A 131 35.61 6.70 7.99
CA GLY A 131 35.80 8.08 7.52
C GLY A 131 34.51 8.79 7.12
N ILE A 132 33.34 8.28 7.54
CA ILE A 132 32.03 8.83 7.20
C ILE A 132 31.28 9.23 8.49
N PRO A 133 30.69 10.44 8.57
CA PRO A 133 29.84 10.79 9.70
C PRO A 133 28.51 10.03 9.66
N PHE A 134 27.83 9.94 10.81
CA PHE A 134 26.51 9.30 10.93
C PHE A 134 25.52 9.82 9.89
N VAL A 135 25.42 11.14 9.73
CA VAL A 135 24.52 11.77 8.76
C VAL A 135 24.87 11.41 7.31
N GLY A 136 26.14 11.15 7.00
CA GLY A 136 26.56 10.70 5.67
C GLY A 136 26.15 9.24 5.42
N ALA A 137 26.27 8.37 6.43
CA ALA A 137 25.77 7.00 6.33
C ALA A 137 24.24 6.97 6.23
N LEU A 138 23.55 7.85 6.97
CA LEU A 138 22.11 8.00 6.94
C LEU A 138 21.61 8.49 5.57
N GLU A 139 22.31 9.44 4.94
CA GLU A 139 21.99 9.88 3.57
C GLU A 139 22.09 8.73 2.57
N ILE A 140 23.15 7.90 2.63
CA ILE A 140 23.30 6.72 1.76
C ILE A 140 22.19 5.71 2.02
N PHE A 141 21.80 5.53 3.29
CA PHE A 141 20.68 4.67 3.65
C PHE A 141 19.38 5.17 3.03
N PHE A 142 19.04 6.44 3.16
CA PHE A 142 17.83 7.01 2.56
C PHE A 142 17.84 6.96 1.02
N LYS A 143 18.98 7.23 0.37
CA LYS A 143 19.15 7.00 -1.07
C LYS A 143 18.92 5.53 -1.47
N THR A 144 19.36 4.61 -0.61
CA THR A 144 19.09 3.18 -0.78
C THR A 144 17.59 2.92 -0.69
N LEU A 145 16.88 3.48 0.28
CA LEU A 145 15.42 3.32 0.39
C LEU A 145 14.64 3.92 -0.79
N MET A 146 15.15 4.99 -1.41
CA MET A 146 14.51 5.63 -2.57
C MET A 146 14.71 4.85 -3.88
N SER A 147 15.87 4.24 -4.10
CA SER A 147 16.24 3.63 -5.38
C SER A 147 16.28 2.11 -5.35
N ASN A 148 17.07 1.54 -4.44
CA ASN A 148 17.30 0.11 -4.21
C ASN A 148 17.34 -0.78 -5.46
N ASP A 149 17.89 -0.27 -6.56
CA ASP A 149 17.95 -0.97 -7.83
C ASP A 149 19.38 -1.47 -8.07
N PRO A 150 19.65 -2.79 -7.95
CA PRO A 150 21.00 -3.34 -8.10
C PRO A 150 21.51 -3.28 -9.55
N VAL A 151 20.68 -2.88 -10.52
CA VAL A 151 21.08 -2.76 -11.93
C VAL A 151 21.47 -1.32 -12.25
N THR A 152 20.63 -0.35 -11.86
CA THR A 152 20.82 1.06 -12.27
C THR A 152 21.54 1.91 -11.24
N THR A 153 21.42 1.58 -9.96
CA THR A 153 22.06 2.28 -8.84
C THR A 153 22.63 1.28 -7.84
N PRO A 154 23.55 0.38 -8.27
CA PRO A 154 24.11 -0.68 -7.42
C PRO A 154 24.76 -0.15 -6.13
N GLU A 155 25.34 1.05 -6.17
CA GLU A 155 25.92 1.72 -5.00
C GLU A 155 24.87 2.10 -3.93
N TYR A 156 23.60 2.21 -4.32
CA TYR A 156 22.44 2.49 -3.46
C TYR A 156 21.44 1.33 -3.48
N SER A 157 21.92 0.09 -3.52
CA SER A 157 21.10 -1.11 -3.38
C SER A 157 21.69 -2.08 -2.39
N PHE A 158 20.83 -2.85 -1.71
CA PHE A 158 21.26 -3.94 -0.84
C PHE A 158 21.92 -5.07 -1.65
N GLU A 159 22.95 -5.69 -1.10
CA GLU A 159 23.57 -6.89 -1.70
C GLU A 159 22.69 -8.12 -1.46
N TRP A 160 22.01 -8.19 -0.32
CA TRP A 160 21.09 -9.29 -0.05
C TRP A 160 19.85 -9.20 -0.93
N SER A 161 19.74 -10.17 -1.84
CA SER A 161 18.62 -10.29 -2.80
C SER A 161 17.22 -10.26 -2.19
N ALA A 162 17.04 -10.64 -0.91
CA ALA A 162 15.75 -10.55 -0.25
C ALA A 162 15.31 -9.11 0.06
N LEU A 163 16.26 -8.17 0.10
CA LEU A 163 16.00 -6.75 0.34
C LEU A 163 16.09 -5.92 -0.94
N GLN A 164 16.66 -6.41 -2.04
CA GLN A 164 16.73 -5.68 -3.32
C GLN A 164 15.33 -5.30 -3.82
N TYR A 165 15.22 -4.15 -4.50
CA TYR A 165 14.00 -3.56 -5.04
C TYR A 165 12.94 -3.10 -4.01
N LEU A 166 13.07 -3.46 -2.73
CA LEU A 166 12.21 -2.94 -1.66
C LEU A 166 12.51 -1.46 -1.41
N ARG A 167 11.52 -0.59 -1.60
CA ARG A 167 11.68 0.87 -1.49
C ARG A 167 10.71 1.45 -0.48
N ALA A 168 11.06 2.61 0.06
CA ALA A 168 10.13 3.39 0.84
C ALA A 168 8.98 3.88 -0.06
N SER A 169 7.76 3.85 0.47
CA SER A 169 6.56 4.33 -0.19
C SER A 169 6.40 5.83 0.05
N PRO A 170 5.86 6.58 -0.93
CA PRO A 170 5.45 7.97 -0.70
C PRO A 170 4.51 8.08 0.49
N ALA A 171 4.79 9.01 1.40
CA ALA A 171 3.89 9.38 2.48
C ALA A 171 2.60 10.00 1.93
N GLU A 172 2.70 10.69 0.79
CA GLU A 172 1.55 11.25 0.08
C GLU A 172 1.74 11.20 -1.45
N SER A 173 0.63 10.99 -2.16
CA SER A 173 0.57 11.12 -3.63
C SER A 173 -0.40 12.26 -3.99
N VAL A 174 0.15 13.29 -4.63
CA VAL A 174 -0.55 14.50 -5.08
C VAL A 174 -0.88 14.37 -6.56
N ALA A 175 -2.12 14.70 -6.92
CA ALA A 175 -2.59 14.65 -8.30
C ALA A 175 -3.46 15.84 -8.73
N GLU A 176 -3.62 16.82 -7.83
CA GLU A 176 -4.41 18.02 -8.03
C GLU A 176 -3.51 19.26 -7.94
N TYR A 177 -3.66 20.17 -8.89
CA TYR A 177 -2.81 21.36 -9.03
C TYR A 177 -3.63 22.59 -9.46
N PRO A 178 -3.20 23.82 -9.10
CA PRO A 178 -2.02 24.14 -8.31
C PRO A 178 -2.18 23.75 -6.84
N LEU A 179 -1.07 23.50 -6.15
CA LEU A 179 -1.05 23.12 -4.75
C LEU A 179 0.10 23.84 -4.03
N THR A 180 -0.21 24.50 -2.91
CA THR A 180 0.79 24.87 -1.91
C THR A 180 0.56 24.04 -0.66
N LYS A 181 1.55 23.25 -0.25
CA LYS A 181 1.41 22.36 0.91
C LYS A 181 2.71 22.23 1.70
N SER A 182 2.55 22.03 3.00
CA SER A 182 3.64 21.86 3.95
C SER A 182 3.52 20.54 4.69
N TRP A 183 4.66 19.89 4.92
CA TRP A 183 4.76 18.62 5.65
C TRP A 183 5.84 18.74 6.74
N PRO A 184 5.54 18.32 7.98
CA PRO A 184 6.57 18.15 8.98
C PRO A 184 7.45 16.94 8.62
N VAL A 185 8.76 17.11 8.69
CA VAL A 185 9.74 16.05 8.49
C VAL A 185 10.49 15.85 9.80
N PRO A 186 10.27 14.73 10.53
CA PRO A 186 10.97 14.48 11.79
C PRO A 186 12.49 14.47 11.64
N ALA A 187 13.20 14.65 12.77
CA ALA A 187 14.65 14.55 12.80
C ALA A 187 15.11 13.22 12.21
N TYR A 188 16.21 13.20 11.44
CA TYR A 188 16.76 11.95 10.91
C TYR A 188 15.73 11.06 10.19
N ALA A 189 14.90 11.62 9.32
CA ALA A 189 13.82 10.92 8.63
C ALA A 189 13.83 11.16 7.11
N LEU A 190 13.14 10.28 6.38
CA LEU A 190 12.94 10.40 4.94
C LEU A 190 11.45 10.65 4.65
N HIS A 191 11.14 11.85 4.17
CA HIS A 191 9.79 12.18 3.71
C HIS A 191 9.71 12.08 2.19
N LEU A 192 8.75 11.29 1.68
CA LEU A 192 8.55 11.07 0.26
C LEU A 192 7.20 11.62 -0.18
N VAL A 193 7.22 12.47 -1.21
CA VAL A 193 6.01 13.00 -1.86
C VAL A 193 6.03 12.61 -3.32
N GLU A 194 4.97 11.96 -3.79
CA GLU A 194 4.77 11.64 -5.20
C GLU A 194 3.87 12.70 -5.84
N LEU A 195 4.31 13.26 -6.96
CA LEU A 195 3.51 14.08 -7.86
C LEU A 195 3.12 13.23 -9.07
N THR A 196 1.83 13.18 -9.39
CA THR A 196 1.28 12.48 -10.58
C THR A 196 0.26 13.35 -11.30
N ASN A 197 -0.25 12.92 -12.46
CA ASN A 197 -1.40 13.54 -13.12
C ASN A 197 -1.23 15.02 -13.54
N GLY A 198 -0.01 15.55 -13.56
CA GLY A 198 0.25 16.92 -14.00
C GLY A 198 0.33 17.03 -15.53
N ASP A 199 -0.03 18.19 -16.08
CA ASP A 199 0.40 18.59 -17.41
C ASP A 199 1.87 19.01 -17.39
N SER A 200 2.18 20.30 -17.39
CA SER A 200 3.50 20.84 -17.13
C SER A 200 3.52 21.42 -15.72
N LEU A 201 4.35 20.86 -14.85
CA LEU A 201 4.53 21.33 -13.50
C LEU A 201 5.74 22.25 -13.36
N ILE A 202 5.59 23.28 -12.55
CA ILE A 202 6.67 24.08 -11.98
C ILE A 202 6.60 23.85 -10.47
N VAL A 203 7.62 23.22 -9.91
CA VAL A 203 7.72 22.94 -8.48
C VAL A 203 8.69 23.95 -7.89
N GLU A 204 8.26 24.68 -6.88
CA GLU A 204 9.07 25.58 -6.08
C GLU A 204 9.15 25.06 -4.65
N GLN A 205 10.33 25.19 -4.03
CA GLN A 205 10.48 24.94 -2.62
C GLN A 205 10.15 26.24 -1.86
N ALA A 206 9.00 26.26 -1.21
CA ALA A 206 8.49 27.41 -0.47
C ALA A 206 8.99 27.46 1.00
N SER A 207 9.72 26.44 1.45
CA SER A 207 10.32 26.34 2.80
C SER A 207 11.81 26.69 2.83
N SER A 208 12.33 26.98 4.02
CA SER A 208 13.77 27.10 4.29
C SER A 208 14.50 25.75 4.46
N PHE A 209 13.86 24.62 4.12
CA PHE A 209 14.45 23.29 4.26
C PHE A 209 15.77 23.20 3.45
N THR A 210 16.90 23.12 4.15
CA THR A 210 18.24 23.18 3.54
C THR A 210 18.90 21.83 3.33
N ASP A 211 18.31 20.77 3.89
CA ASP A 211 18.86 19.43 3.79
C ASP A 211 18.68 18.84 2.37
N PRO A 212 19.43 17.77 2.02
CA PRO A 212 19.41 17.21 0.68
C PRO A 212 18.01 16.80 0.22
N VAL A 213 17.69 17.20 -1.01
CA VAL A 213 16.48 16.79 -1.73
C VAL A 213 16.89 16.00 -2.96
N TYR A 214 16.25 14.85 -3.17
CA TYR A 214 16.42 14.02 -4.35
C TYR A 214 15.09 13.79 -5.04
N TYR A 215 15.09 13.51 -6.33
CA TYR A 215 13.89 13.12 -7.06
C TYR A 215 14.11 11.90 -7.94
N ASN A 216 13.04 11.12 -8.09
CA ASN A 216 12.95 10.00 -9.00
C ASN A 216 11.91 10.30 -10.07
N VAL A 217 12.18 9.90 -11.32
CA VAL A 217 11.24 10.04 -12.44
C VAL A 217 10.86 8.66 -12.93
N PHE A 218 9.56 8.41 -13.04
CA PHE A 218 9.01 7.16 -13.53
C PHE A 218 8.25 7.41 -14.83
N GLY A 219 8.71 6.80 -15.92
CA GLY A 219 8.13 6.99 -17.26
C GLY A 219 8.13 5.75 -18.14
N SER A 220 7.58 5.88 -19.34
CA SER A 220 7.41 4.85 -20.36
C SER A 220 8.76 4.35 -20.89
N SER A 221 9.75 5.22 -20.91
CA SER A 221 11.12 4.98 -21.35
C SER A 221 12.03 4.40 -20.26
N GLY A 222 11.58 4.35 -19.00
CA GLY A 222 12.35 3.82 -17.88
C GLY A 222 12.24 4.67 -16.62
N ARG A 223 13.23 4.50 -15.74
CA ARG A 223 13.33 5.20 -14.45
C ARG A 223 14.60 6.04 -14.43
N GLN A 224 14.49 7.23 -13.85
CA GLN A 224 15.65 8.02 -13.42
C GLN A 224 15.65 8.04 -11.90
N TRP A 225 16.81 7.74 -11.31
CA TRP A 225 16.97 7.68 -9.87
C TRP A 225 17.81 8.85 -9.35
N LEU A 226 17.45 9.34 -8.16
CA LEU A 226 18.28 10.20 -7.31
C LEU A 226 18.80 11.47 -8.01
N GLY A 227 17.98 12.09 -8.86
CA GLY A 227 18.29 13.40 -9.40
C GLY A 227 18.30 14.47 -8.29
N THR A 228 19.15 15.49 -8.41
CA THR A 228 19.12 16.65 -7.51
C THR A 228 18.32 17.77 -8.17
N PRO A 229 17.20 18.23 -7.58
CA PRO A 229 16.38 19.27 -8.20
C PRO A 229 17.06 20.63 -8.10
N LEU A 230 16.95 21.43 -9.16
CA LEU A 230 17.21 22.87 -9.10
C LEU A 230 15.85 23.55 -9.08
N PHE A 231 15.55 24.30 -8.01
CA PHE A 231 14.30 25.02 -7.87
C PHE A 231 14.39 26.42 -8.52
N PRO A 232 13.36 26.88 -9.27
CA PRO A 232 12.14 26.15 -9.66
C PRO A 232 12.46 24.95 -10.57
N PHE A 233 11.88 23.80 -10.23
CA PHE A 233 12.03 22.54 -10.94
C PHE A 233 10.91 22.39 -11.97
N TYR A 234 11.27 22.17 -13.23
CA TYR A 234 10.31 22.10 -14.34
C TYR A 234 10.17 20.67 -14.83
N GLN A 235 8.93 20.17 -14.84
CA GLN A 235 8.59 18.87 -15.43
C GLN A 235 7.47 19.04 -16.45
N ALA A 236 7.80 18.84 -17.73
CA ALA A 236 6.81 18.82 -18.79
C ALA A 236 6.12 17.45 -18.88
N ASP A 237 4.82 17.46 -19.15
CA ASP A 237 3.99 16.29 -19.47
C ASP A 237 4.06 15.11 -18.47
N LEU A 238 3.82 15.38 -17.17
CA LEU A 238 3.86 14.41 -16.07
C LEU A 238 2.77 13.31 -16.14
N ALA A 239 1.85 13.40 -17.10
CA ALA A 239 0.85 12.36 -17.38
C ALA A 239 0.86 11.94 -18.86
N GLY A 240 2.00 12.10 -19.50
CA GLY A 240 2.34 11.62 -20.85
C GLY A 240 3.29 10.44 -20.78
N ASP A 241 4.53 10.66 -21.22
CA ASP A 241 5.60 9.64 -21.13
C ASP A 241 6.19 9.51 -19.73
N ILE A 242 6.06 10.53 -18.90
CA ILE A 242 6.35 10.44 -17.47
C ILE A 242 5.00 10.28 -16.77
N PHE A 243 4.94 9.45 -15.74
CA PHE A 243 3.71 9.13 -15.01
C PHE A 243 3.75 9.56 -13.55
N SER A 244 4.95 9.55 -12.95
CA SER A 244 5.15 10.07 -11.60
C SER A 244 6.55 10.64 -11.40
N LEU A 245 6.60 11.59 -10.48
CA LEU A 245 7.78 12.28 -10.01
C LEU A 245 7.76 12.21 -8.49
N GLU A 246 8.72 11.53 -7.89
CA GLU A 246 8.80 11.35 -6.44
C GLU A 246 9.93 12.22 -5.89
N PHE A 247 9.63 13.10 -4.94
CA PHE A 247 10.62 13.88 -4.22
C PHE A 247 10.88 13.26 -2.84
N GLY A 248 12.14 13.05 -2.51
CA GLY A 248 12.61 12.65 -1.19
C GLY A 248 13.32 13.80 -0.48
N PHE A 249 12.79 14.16 0.70
CA PHE A 249 13.35 15.16 1.60
C PHE A 249 14.00 14.43 2.77
N LEU A 250 15.32 14.52 2.86
CA LEU A 250 16.11 13.78 3.84
C LEU A 250 16.45 14.73 4.98
N ASN A 251 15.67 14.77 6.06
CA ASN A 251 16.06 15.55 7.24
C ASN A 251 17.22 14.81 7.92
N LEU A 252 18.42 15.39 7.86
CA LEU A 252 19.64 14.83 8.44
C LEU A 252 20.04 15.55 9.73
N SER A 253 19.20 16.46 10.21
CA SER A 253 19.42 17.19 11.45
C SER A 253 18.83 16.47 12.66
N ALA A 254 19.28 16.87 13.85
CA ALA A 254 18.75 16.38 15.13
C ALA A 254 17.41 17.03 15.52
N GLN A 255 16.83 17.87 14.65
CA GLN A 255 15.58 18.58 14.88
C GLN A 255 14.60 18.26 13.76
N GLY A 256 13.31 18.22 14.06
CA GLY A 256 12.30 18.22 13.01
C GLY A 256 12.36 19.53 12.20
N ASP A 257 12.02 19.45 10.92
CA ASP A 257 11.89 20.61 10.04
C ASP A 257 10.53 20.54 9.31
N VAL A 258 10.22 21.56 8.52
CA VAL A 258 9.02 21.61 7.69
C VAL A 258 9.43 21.89 6.26
N VAL A 259 9.04 20.99 5.37
CA VAL A 259 9.17 21.23 3.93
C VAL A 259 7.87 21.75 3.36
N SER A 260 7.96 22.75 2.49
CA SER A 260 6.82 23.33 1.78
C SER A 260 7.11 23.33 0.30
N LEU A 261 6.17 22.80 -0.49
CA LEU A 261 6.20 22.91 -1.94
C LEU A 261 5.07 23.80 -2.42
N ASP A 262 5.40 24.68 -3.36
CA ASP A 262 4.42 25.34 -4.22
C ASP A 262 4.51 24.73 -5.62
N VAL A 263 3.45 24.04 -6.02
CA VAL A 263 3.38 23.31 -7.29
C VAL A 263 2.38 24.00 -8.20
N GLN A 264 2.91 24.70 -9.19
CA GLN A 264 2.14 25.34 -10.24
C GLN A 264 1.96 24.35 -11.41
N GLY A 265 0.80 24.39 -12.04
CA GLY A 265 0.45 23.51 -13.15
C GLY A 265 -1.04 23.22 -13.18
N LYS A 266 -1.47 22.36 -14.10
CA LYS A 266 -2.85 21.86 -14.13
C LYS A 266 -2.84 20.34 -14.03
N GLN A 267 -3.87 19.80 -13.41
CA GLN A 267 -4.14 18.37 -13.55
C GLN A 267 -4.54 18.08 -15.00
N LYS A 268 -4.02 16.98 -15.55
CA LYS A 268 -4.27 16.59 -16.95
C LYS A 268 -5.62 15.89 -17.12
N TYR A 269 -6.07 15.18 -16.09
CA TYR A 269 -7.29 14.39 -16.08
C TYR A 269 -8.01 14.52 -14.73
N ASP A 270 -9.33 14.36 -14.73
CA ASP A 270 -10.08 14.16 -13.48
C ASP A 270 -9.90 12.70 -13.06
N LEU A 271 -9.46 12.48 -11.81
CA LEU A 271 -9.29 11.13 -11.27
C LEU A 271 -10.59 10.68 -10.61
N ILE A 272 -11.19 9.67 -11.20
CA ILE A 272 -12.36 9.00 -10.67
C ILE A 272 -11.89 7.62 -10.20
N THR A 273 -11.82 7.44 -8.89
CA THR A 273 -11.66 6.10 -8.32
C THR A 273 -12.97 5.36 -8.54
N LEU A 274 -12.96 4.38 -9.44
CA LEU A 274 -14.06 3.42 -9.53
C LEU A 274 -13.81 2.37 -8.45
N GLU A 275 -14.31 2.65 -7.25
CA GLU A 275 -14.37 1.66 -6.18
C GLU A 275 -15.47 0.65 -6.53
N TYR A 276 -15.06 -0.50 -7.07
CA TYR A 276 -15.88 -1.69 -6.97
C TYR A 276 -15.40 -2.46 -5.74
N GLY A 277 -16.19 -2.39 -4.67
CA GLY A 277 -15.85 -2.89 -3.34
C GLY A 277 -15.25 -1.80 -2.47
N SER A 278 -15.85 -1.63 -1.30
CA SER A 278 -15.35 -0.84 -0.18
C SER A 278 -13.96 -1.31 0.28
N ASP A 279 -13.47 -0.85 1.43
CA ASP A 279 -12.37 -1.52 2.15
C ASP A 279 -12.73 -2.94 2.65
N GLU A 280 -13.79 -3.54 2.09
CA GLU A 280 -14.17 -4.94 2.25
C GLU A 280 -13.91 -5.68 0.94
N PRO A 281 -13.49 -6.95 1.00
CA PRO A 281 -13.07 -7.69 -0.18
C PRO A 281 -14.17 -7.83 -1.23
N THR A 282 -13.93 -7.27 -2.42
CA THR A 282 -14.86 -7.30 -3.56
C THR A 282 -15.09 -8.72 -4.09
N PHE A 283 -14.15 -9.64 -3.85
CA PHE A 283 -14.35 -11.08 -4.08
C PHE A 283 -13.44 -11.90 -3.16
N VAL A 284 -13.93 -13.06 -2.75
CA VAL A 284 -13.15 -14.05 -1.98
C VAL A 284 -12.83 -15.21 -2.92
N ILE A 285 -11.55 -15.55 -3.07
CA ILE A 285 -11.16 -16.81 -3.71
C ILE A 285 -11.23 -17.89 -2.64
N GLY A 286 -12.41 -18.53 -2.54
CA GLY A 286 -12.72 -19.55 -1.55
C GLY A 286 -11.91 -20.85 -1.73
N SER A 287 -11.95 -21.69 -0.68
CA SER A 287 -11.27 -22.99 -0.59
C SER A 287 -11.77 -24.06 -1.59
N ASP A 288 -12.91 -23.82 -2.23
CA ASP A 288 -13.51 -24.66 -3.26
C ASP A 288 -12.99 -24.34 -4.66
N GLY A 289 -12.38 -23.16 -4.87
CA GLY A 289 -11.51 -22.86 -6.00
C GLY A 289 -12.21 -22.28 -7.23
N ALA A 290 -13.36 -21.64 -7.10
CA ALA A 290 -14.01 -20.97 -8.22
C ALA A 290 -14.63 -19.62 -7.83
N THR A 291 -13.98 -18.50 -8.20
CA THR A 291 -14.66 -17.24 -8.59
C THR A 291 -13.72 -16.17 -9.19
N ASN A 292 -14.22 -15.61 -10.29
CA ASN A 292 -14.08 -14.28 -10.93
C ASN A 292 -12.69 -13.62 -11.10
N ALA A 293 -12.18 -13.57 -12.33
CA ALA A 293 -11.47 -12.40 -12.82
C ALA A 293 -12.53 -11.35 -13.17
N ILE A 294 -12.26 -10.11 -12.81
CA ILE A 294 -13.20 -9.02 -12.98
C ILE A 294 -13.08 -8.52 -14.43
N HIS A 295 -14.15 -8.65 -15.21
CA HIS A 295 -14.28 -8.01 -16.52
C HIS A 295 -14.57 -6.52 -16.30
N TYR A 296 -13.68 -5.65 -16.78
CA TYR A 296 -13.81 -4.20 -16.59
C TYR A 296 -14.33 -3.52 -17.85
N LEU A 297 -15.43 -2.78 -17.72
CA LEU A 297 -15.94 -1.89 -18.77
C LEU A 297 -15.43 -0.48 -18.46
N ALA A 298 -14.47 0.01 -19.25
CA ALA A 298 -14.01 1.40 -19.14
C ALA A 298 -15.16 2.36 -19.55
N PRO A 299 -15.32 3.52 -18.89
CA PRO A 299 -16.35 4.49 -19.26
C PRO A 299 -16.18 4.98 -20.71
N ARG A 300 -17.31 5.15 -21.41
CA ARG A 300 -17.41 5.43 -22.85
C ARG A 300 -16.96 6.83 -23.29
N ASP A 301 -16.54 7.68 -22.36
CA ASP A 301 -16.30 9.11 -22.61
C ASP A 301 -14.80 9.45 -22.47
N SER A 302 -13.98 9.11 -23.47
CA SER A 302 -12.52 9.41 -23.55
C SER A 302 -11.70 9.08 -22.28
N SER A 303 -12.27 8.30 -21.37
CA SER A 303 -11.72 7.95 -20.08
C SER A 303 -10.81 6.72 -20.21
N PHE A 304 -9.83 6.59 -19.33
CA PHE A 304 -8.91 5.46 -19.35
C PHE A 304 -8.52 5.04 -17.93
N ILE A 305 -8.26 3.75 -17.72
CA ILE A 305 -7.75 3.27 -16.44
C ILE A 305 -6.31 3.77 -16.31
N LYS A 306 -6.04 4.56 -15.27
CA LYS A 306 -4.72 5.10 -14.93
C LYS A 306 -3.92 4.10 -14.12
N SER A 307 -4.57 3.44 -13.16
CA SER A 307 -3.90 2.45 -12.32
C SER A 307 -4.84 1.33 -11.88
N VAL A 308 -4.22 0.20 -11.51
CA VAL A 308 -4.90 -0.96 -10.93
C VAL A 308 -4.19 -1.29 -9.63
N SER A 309 -4.91 -1.25 -8.51
CA SER A 309 -4.38 -1.63 -7.21
C SER A 309 -4.87 -3.01 -6.83
N PHE A 310 -3.99 -3.83 -6.26
CA PHE A 310 -4.29 -5.20 -5.83
C PHE A 310 -4.00 -5.36 -4.34
N TYR A 311 -4.84 -6.09 -3.64
CA TYR A 311 -4.59 -6.53 -2.28
C TYR A 311 -4.53 -8.05 -2.24
N ASN A 312 -3.56 -8.60 -1.53
CA ASN A 312 -3.44 -10.04 -1.30
C ASN A 312 -2.97 -10.33 0.12
N TYR A 313 -3.76 -11.11 0.84
CA TYR A 313 -3.49 -11.46 2.25
C TYR A 313 -2.50 -12.63 2.45
N LYS A 314 -2.24 -13.47 1.44
CA LYS A 314 -1.59 -14.79 1.61
C LYS A 314 -0.34 -15.07 0.78
N SER A 315 -0.07 -14.34 -0.30
CA SER A 315 1.14 -14.54 -1.10
C SER A 315 2.09 -13.35 -0.99
N SER A 316 3.39 -13.63 -1.05
CA SER A 316 4.49 -12.66 -1.15
C SER A 316 5.13 -12.63 -2.54
N ASP A 317 4.60 -13.41 -3.47
CA ASP A 317 5.18 -13.53 -4.81
C ASP A 317 4.75 -12.38 -5.72
N ARG A 318 5.61 -12.07 -6.69
CA ARG A 318 5.31 -11.08 -7.73
C ARG A 318 4.07 -11.50 -8.51
N VAL A 319 3.21 -10.53 -8.78
CA VAL A 319 1.97 -10.71 -9.54
C VAL A 319 2.18 -10.08 -10.91
N GLU A 320 1.98 -10.81 -12.01
CA GLU A 320 1.94 -10.18 -13.33
C GLU A 320 0.50 -9.77 -13.64
N VAL A 321 0.27 -8.51 -13.94
CA VAL A 321 -1.00 -8.01 -14.45
C VAL A 321 -0.94 -8.02 -15.97
N GLN A 322 -1.86 -8.73 -16.60
CA GLN A 322 -2.07 -8.72 -18.04
C GLN A 322 -3.21 -7.78 -18.39
N ILE A 323 -2.97 -6.90 -19.35
CA ILE A 323 -3.99 -6.03 -19.91
C ILE A 323 -4.18 -6.43 -21.36
N TYR A 324 -5.39 -6.84 -21.69
CA TYR A 324 -5.73 -7.31 -23.02
C TYR A 324 -6.24 -6.17 -23.89
N ASN A 325 -5.83 -6.16 -25.15
CA ASN A 325 -6.21 -5.13 -26.13
C ASN A 325 -7.41 -5.53 -27.01
N GLN A 326 -8.01 -6.69 -26.74
CA GLN A 326 -9.20 -7.25 -27.40
C GLN A 326 -9.98 -8.08 -26.37
N PRO A 327 -11.30 -8.31 -26.55
CA PRO A 327 -12.08 -9.03 -25.56
C PRO A 327 -11.57 -10.45 -25.45
N LEU A 328 -11.59 -11.00 -24.24
CA LEU A 328 -11.34 -12.42 -24.05
C LEU A 328 -12.42 -13.25 -24.78
N ALA A 329 -12.00 -14.03 -25.77
CA ALA A 329 -12.86 -14.92 -26.55
C ALA A 329 -12.39 -16.38 -26.43
N LEU A 330 -13.32 -17.33 -26.54
CA LEU A 330 -13.07 -18.76 -26.38
C LEU A 330 -11.96 -19.23 -27.34
N GLY A 331 -10.86 -19.77 -26.81
CA GLY A 331 -9.73 -20.27 -27.60
C GLY A 331 -8.82 -19.20 -28.21
N GLY A 332 -9.14 -17.91 -28.05
CA GLY A 332 -8.29 -16.81 -28.47
C GLY A 332 -7.22 -16.47 -27.44
N ARG A 333 -5.99 -16.18 -27.90
CA ARG A 333 -4.99 -15.43 -27.12
C ARG A 333 -4.91 -14.02 -27.70
N PRO A 334 -5.79 -13.08 -27.28
CA PRO A 334 -5.66 -11.71 -27.71
C PRO A 334 -4.30 -11.14 -27.27
N GLY A 335 -3.82 -10.13 -27.99
CA GLY A 335 -2.59 -9.45 -27.61
C GLY A 335 -2.72 -8.83 -26.22
N TYR A 336 -1.70 -8.97 -25.38
CA TYR A 336 -1.69 -8.37 -24.05
C TYR A 336 -0.35 -7.70 -23.76
N LYS A 337 -0.37 -6.72 -22.86
CA LYS A 337 0.82 -6.19 -22.19
C LYS A 337 0.83 -6.66 -20.75
N LYS A 338 2.03 -6.89 -20.24
CA LYS A 338 2.25 -7.36 -18.87
C LYS A 338 2.91 -6.28 -18.04
N VAL A 339 2.44 -6.12 -16.80
CA VAL A 339 3.06 -5.29 -15.76
C VAL A 339 3.35 -6.19 -14.58
N THR A 340 4.60 -6.26 -14.13
CA THR A 340 4.95 -7.06 -12.94
C THR A 340 4.85 -6.18 -11.72
N LEU A 341 4.04 -6.61 -10.74
CA LEU A 341 3.87 -5.96 -9.46
C LEU A 341 4.55 -6.76 -8.36
N GLU A 342 5.10 -6.03 -7.41
CA GLU A 342 5.68 -6.59 -6.21
C GLU A 342 4.60 -6.57 -5.14
N ASN A 343 4.34 -7.74 -4.56
CA ASN A 343 3.27 -7.91 -3.60
C ASN A 343 3.87 -7.77 -2.19
N PRO A 344 3.40 -6.82 -1.36
CA PRO A 344 3.89 -6.69 0.00
C PRO A 344 3.61 -7.97 0.81
N LEU A 345 4.60 -8.39 1.60
CA LEU A 345 4.49 -9.54 2.49
C LEU A 345 3.35 -9.30 3.50
N ARG A 346 2.40 -10.24 3.64
CA ARG A 346 1.34 -10.20 4.70
C ARG A 346 0.28 -9.10 4.58
N GLY A 347 -0.04 -8.67 3.36
CA GLY A 347 -1.24 -7.87 3.09
C GLY A 347 -0.97 -6.36 3.03
N GLY A 348 -1.17 -5.82 1.83
CA GLY A 348 -1.08 -4.40 1.53
C GLY A 348 -1.60 -4.15 0.10
N TRP A 349 -1.94 -2.90 -0.21
CA TRP A 349 -2.32 -2.53 -1.58
C TRP A 349 -1.05 -2.31 -2.42
N THR A 350 -0.91 -3.01 -3.54
CA THR A 350 0.13 -2.77 -4.55
C THR A 350 -0.50 -2.10 -5.77
N LYS A 351 0.02 -0.95 -6.20
CA LYS A 351 -0.54 -0.13 -7.29
C LYS A 351 0.29 -0.30 -8.56
N ALA A 352 -0.35 -0.74 -9.65
CA ALA A 352 0.21 -0.71 -10.99
C ALA A 352 -0.19 0.58 -11.69
N ASN A 353 0.75 1.43 -12.09
CA ASN A 353 0.44 2.40 -13.14
C ASN A 353 0.34 1.65 -14.48
N VAL A 354 -0.79 1.82 -15.18
CA VAL A 354 -1.07 1.13 -16.44
C VAL A 354 -1.17 2.10 -17.62
N GLU A 355 -0.79 3.37 -17.45
CA GLU A 355 -0.86 4.40 -18.48
C GLU A 355 0.05 4.14 -19.68
N VAL A 356 1.19 3.45 -19.50
CA VAL A 356 2.08 3.00 -20.59
C VAL A 356 1.32 2.23 -21.68
N ILE A 357 0.20 1.60 -21.31
CA ILE A 357 -0.56 0.68 -22.15
C ILE A 357 -1.53 1.45 -23.08
N LYS A 358 -1.61 2.80 -22.95
CA LYS A 358 -2.34 3.72 -23.86
C LYS A 358 -1.95 3.56 -25.35
N GLN A 359 -0.71 3.15 -25.64
CA GLN A 359 -0.19 3.02 -27.02
C GLN A 359 -0.84 1.89 -27.86
N LEU A 360 -1.75 1.10 -27.29
CA LEU A 360 -2.39 -0.04 -27.98
C LEU A 360 -3.86 0.17 -28.36
N ARG A 361 -4.44 1.36 -28.12
CA ARG A 361 -5.85 1.61 -28.46
C ARG A 361 -6.07 1.66 -29.98
N MET A 362 -6.66 0.60 -30.53
CA MET A 362 -7.35 0.69 -31.82
C MET A 362 -8.75 1.21 -31.59
N LYS A 363 -8.88 2.54 -31.67
CA LYS A 363 -10.06 3.37 -31.92
C LYS A 363 -11.41 3.12 -31.20
N ASP A 364 -11.81 1.96 -30.68
CA ASP A 364 -13.10 1.78 -29.96
C ASP A 364 -13.10 0.63 -28.89
N ASP A 365 -13.60 0.96 -27.67
CA ASP A 365 -14.63 0.27 -26.85
C ASP A 365 -14.47 -0.85 -25.76
N PHE A 366 -13.30 -1.20 -25.19
CA PHE A 366 -13.22 -1.86 -23.83
C PHE A 366 -11.75 -2.08 -23.37
N MET A 367 -11.51 -2.45 -22.08
CA MET A 367 -10.20 -2.91 -21.57
C MET A 367 -10.34 -4.00 -20.51
N ASP A 368 -9.80 -5.19 -20.78
CA ASP A 368 -9.77 -6.31 -19.83
C ASP A 368 -8.47 -6.32 -19.02
N VAL A 369 -8.56 -6.49 -17.70
CA VAL A 369 -7.41 -6.63 -16.79
C VAL A 369 -7.47 -8.00 -16.11
N GLY A 370 -6.46 -8.83 -16.35
CA GLY A 370 -6.28 -10.12 -15.70
C GLY A 370 -5.00 -10.18 -14.86
N ILE A 371 -4.98 -11.07 -13.87
CA ILE A 371 -3.78 -11.46 -13.14
C ILE A 371 -3.18 -12.73 -13.77
N TYR A 372 -1.86 -12.80 -13.91
CA TYR A 372 -1.11 -13.87 -14.54
C TYR A 372 0.03 -14.36 -13.64
N TYR A 373 0.24 -15.67 -13.66
CA TYR A 373 1.33 -16.34 -12.96
C TYR A 373 2.17 -17.14 -13.95
N PRO A 374 3.39 -16.66 -14.32
CA PRO A 374 4.21 -17.24 -15.37
C PRO A 374 4.51 -18.73 -15.25
N ALA A 375 4.67 -19.23 -14.02
CA ALA A 375 4.98 -20.63 -13.76
C ALA A 375 3.75 -21.57 -13.91
N GLN A 376 2.53 -21.03 -14.01
CA GLN A 376 1.31 -21.78 -13.72
C GLN A 376 0.33 -21.81 -14.90
N GLY A 377 0.24 -20.72 -15.66
CA GLY A 377 -0.66 -20.64 -16.82
C GLY A 377 -1.34 -19.29 -16.99
N THR A 378 -2.12 -19.17 -18.06
CA THR A 378 -2.84 -17.93 -18.43
C THR A 378 -4.23 -17.91 -17.82
N MET A 379 -4.65 -16.80 -17.21
CA MET A 379 -6.06 -16.62 -16.85
C MET A 379 -6.92 -16.43 -18.12
N GLY A 380 -8.12 -17.00 -18.14
CA GLY A 380 -9.15 -16.76 -19.16
C GLY A 380 -10.53 -16.54 -18.53
N TYR A 381 -11.50 -16.19 -19.36
CA TYR A 381 -12.88 -15.86 -18.98
C TYR A 381 -13.87 -16.64 -19.86
N GLU A 382 -14.87 -17.31 -19.27
CA GLU A 382 -15.87 -18.09 -20.01
C GLU A 382 -17.16 -17.29 -20.19
N THR A 383 -17.53 -17.00 -21.44
CA THR A 383 -18.77 -16.28 -21.79
C THR A 383 -19.84 -17.18 -22.40
N SER A 384 -19.55 -18.46 -22.67
CA SER A 384 -20.46 -19.36 -23.37
C SER A 384 -21.02 -20.47 -22.49
N ASP A 385 -22.28 -20.83 -22.72
CA ASP A 385 -22.96 -21.99 -22.11
C ASP A 385 -22.47 -23.36 -22.65
N ALA A 386 -21.43 -23.38 -23.50
CA ALA A 386 -21.10 -24.53 -24.34
C ALA A 386 -20.22 -25.59 -23.65
N ILE A 387 -19.51 -25.25 -22.57
CA ILE A 387 -18.60 -26.15 -21.87
C ILE A 387 -19.02 -26.18 -20.39
N GLU A 388 -20.02 -27.01 -20.10
CA GLU A 388 -20.67 -27.19 -18.80
C GLU A 388 -21.30 -25.91 -18.21
N LYS A 389 -22.63 -25.93 -18.03
CA LYS A 389 -23.45 -24.86 -17.41
C LYS A 389 -22.95 -24.34 -16.05
N ASN A 390 -21.99 -25.02 -15.42
CA ASN A 390 -21.41 -24.64 -14.15
C ASN A 390 -20.26 -23.62 -14.27
N TYR A 391 -19.80 -23.25 -15.47
CA TYR A 391 -18.60 -22.42 -15.62
C TYR A 391 -18.79 -21.10 -16.39
N SER A 392 -19.97 -20.79 -16.94
CA SER A 392 -20.22 -19.48 -17.57
C SER A 392 -20.14 -18.34 -16.54
N GLY A 393 -19.49 -17.24 -16.93
CA GLY A 393 -19.23 -16.07 -16.06
C GLY A 393 -18.09 -16.26 -15.07
N ARG A 394 -17.26 -17.31 -15.20
CA ARG A 394 -16.13 -17.59 -14.28
C ARG A 394 -14.79 -17.43 -14.98
N SER A 395 -13.77 -17.12 -14.19
CA SER A 395 -12.38 -17.15 -14.66
C SER A 395 -11.67 -18.42 -14.26
N TYR A 396 -10.74 -18.82 -15.10
CA TYR A 396 -10.02 -20.08 -15.02
C TYR A 396 -8.55 -19.87 -15.36
N LEU A 397 -7.66 -20.75 -14.90
CA LEU A 397 -6.27 -20.76 -15.34
C LEU A 397 -6.06 -21.92 -16.33
N ARG A 398 -5.58 -21.60 -17.53
CA ARG A 398 -5.20 -22.58 -18.56
C ARG A 398 -3.72 -22.91 -18.41
N GLN A 399 -3.42 -24.17 -18.10
CA GLN A 399 -2.05 -24.63 -17.96
C GLN A 399 -1.34 -24.63 -19.33
N ASN A 400 -0.08 -24.21 -19.38
CA ASN A 400 0.66 -24.05 -20.65
C ASN A 400 0.84 -25.36 -21.45
N ALA A 401 0.70 -26.53 -20.81
CA ALA A 401 0.94 -27.85 -21.41
C ALA A 401 -0.34 -28.63 -21.78
N THR A 402 -1.52 -28.21 -21.32
CA THR A 402 -2.79 -28.92 -21.56
C THR A 402 -3.89 -27.95 -22.00
N SER A 403 -4.82 -28.43 -22.82
CA SER A 403 -6.02 -27.66 -23.20
C SER A 403 -7.05 -27.56 -22.06
N SER A 404 -6.70 -28.00 -20.86
CA SER A 404 -7.61 -28.20 -19.73
C SER A 404 -7.60 -26.99 -18.80
N PHE A 405 -8.79 -26.62 -18.34
CA PHE A 405 -9.00 -25.56 -17.36
C PHE A 405 -9.01 -26.16 -15.96
N LEU A 406 -8.29 -25.56 -15.01
CA LEU A 406 -8.21 -26.07 -13.63
C LEU A 406 -8.59 -24.99 -12.60
N PRO A 407 -9.21 -25.37 -11.46
CA PRO A 407 -9.45 -24.50 -10.32
C PRO A 407 -8.18 -23.86 -9.76
N LEU A 408 -8.25 -22.62 -9.28
CA LEU A 408 -7.08 -21.85 -8.78
C LEU A 408 -6.34 -22.52 -7.61
N LYS A 409 -7.05 -23.25 -6.75
CA LYS A 409 -6.46 -24.02 -5.62
C LYS A 409 -5.46 -25.12 -6.04
N ASN A 410 -5.48 -25.52 -7.32
CA ASN A 410 -4.56 -26.52 -7.85
C ASN A 410 -3.20 -25.93 -8.24
N PHE A 411 -3.04 -24.61 -8.07
CA PHE A 411 -1.85 -23.86 -8.43
C PHE A 411 -1.21 -23.25 -7.17
N LYS A 412 0.11 -23.35 -7.09
CA LYS A 412 0.95 -22.86 -5.98
C LYS A 412 1.92 -21.75 -6.38
N THR A 413 1.94 -20.62 -5.70
CA THR A 413 3.04 -19.64 -5.85
C THR A 413 4.01 -19.82 -4.69
N GLY A 414 5.29 -20.10 -4.99
CA GLY A 414 6.28 -20.39 -3.96
C GLY A 414 5.85 -21.56 -3.06
N SER A 415 5.75 -21.32 -1.75
CA SER A 415 5.28 -22.29 -0.75
C SER A 415 3.77 -22.25 -0.49
N GLY A 416 3.03 -21.27 -1.05
CA GLY A 416 1.61 -21.04 -0.83
C GLY A 416 0.73 -21.47 -2.00
N SER A 417 -0.58 -21.63 -1.76
CA SER A 417 -1.60 -21.84 -2.79
C SER A 417 -2.24 -20.50 -3.17
N LEU A 418 -2.80 -20.38 -4.38
CA LEU A 418 -3.47 -19.16 -4.87
C LEU A 418 -4.85 -18.89 -4.22
N ASP A 419 -5.25 -19.67 -3.21
CA ASP A 419 -6.49 -19.50 -2.45
C ASP A 419 -6.36 -18.37 -1.41
N GLY A 420 -7.32 -17.44 -1.34
CA GLY A 420 -7.23 -16.31 -0.41
C GLY A 420 -8.19 -15.15 -0.67
N ILE A 421 -8.10 -14.11 0.17
CA ILE A 421 -8.83 -12.86 -0.01
C ILE A 421 -8.01 -11.97 -0.96
N TRP A 422 -8.66 -11.54 -2.05
CA TRP A 422 -8.08 -10.65 -3.05
C TRP A 422 -8.97 -9.43 -3.24
N MET A 423 -8.38 -8.25 -3.40
CA MET A 423 -9.13 -7.02 -3.71
C MET A 423 -8.50 -6.31 -4.89
N ILE A 424 -9.30 -5.67 -5.74
CA ILE A 424 -8.79 -4.89 -6.88
C ILE A 424 -9.50 -3.53 -6.92
N LYS A 425 -8.75 -2.43 -6.91
CA LYS A 425 -9.26 -1.06 -7.12
C LYS A 425 -8.80 -0.53 -8.48
N LEU A 426 -9.66 0.24 -9.15
CA LEU A 426 -9.31 0.93 -10.38
C LEU A 426 -9.35 2.45 -10.19
N GLU A 427 -8.31 3.12 -10.67
CA GLU A 427 -8.32 4.57 -10.85
C GLU A 427 -8.57 4.85 -12.33
N VAL A 428 -9.65 5.56 -12.66
CA VAL A 428 -10.00 5.97 -14.02
C VAL A 428 -9.75 7.46 -14.19
N ALA A 429 -8.93 7.81 -15.16
CA ALA A 429 -8.74 9.18 -15.62
C ALA A 429 -9.84 9.52 -16.64
N ALA A 430 -10.68 10.50 -16.31
CA ALA A 430 -11.69 11.08 -17.20
C ALA A 430 -11.18 12.39 -17.84
N PRO A 431 -11.71 12.82 -18.99
CA PRO A 431 -11.38 14.12 -19.58
C PRO A 431 -11.54 15.23 -18.53
N TYR A 432 -10.51 16.07 -18.38
CA TYR A 432 -10.52 17.16 -17.42
C TYR A 432 -11.73 18.07 -17.67
N SER A 433 -12.66 18.10 -16.72
CA SER A 433 -13.93 18.81 -16.85
C SER A 433 -13.80 20.32 -16.58
N GLY A 434 -12.63 20.79 -16.14
CA GLY A 434 -12.41 22.18 -15.74
C GLY A 434 -13.12 22.59 -14.44
N LYS A 435 -13.82 21.65 -13.80
CA LYS A 435 -14.42 21.81 -12.49
C LYS A 435 -13.53 21.11 -11.49
N LYS A 436 -13.19 21.79 -10.39
CA LYS A 436 -12.61 21.13 -9.23
C LYS A 436 -13.57 19.98 -8.88
N THR A 437 -13.10 18.74 -8.94
CA THR A 437 -13.87 17.64 -8.36
C THR A 437 -13.84 17.94 -6.88
N GLU A 438 -14.90 18.58 -6.36
CA GLU A 438 -15.03 18.75 -4.92
C GLU A 438 -15.09 17.34 -4.35
N THR A 439 -13.98 16.91 -3.76
CA THR A 439 -13.93 15.73 -2.93
C THR A 439 -14.83 16.00 -1.74
N ILE A 440 -16.09 15.58 -1.83
CA ILE A 440 -17.07 15.74 -0.77
C ILE A 440 -16.64 14.78 0.35
N GLU A 441 -16.12 15.32 1.44
CA GLU A 441 -15.91 14.56 2.66
C GLU A 441 -17.26 14.37 3.35
N ILE A 442 -17.61 13.12 3.68
CA ILE A 442 -18.74 12.83 4.56
C ILE A 442 -18.19 12.75 5.97
N ASP A 443 -18.35 13.83 6.72
CA ASP A 443 -17.95 13.90 8.11
C ASP A 443 -19.14 13.76 9.05
N ASN A 444 -18.88 13.45 10.32
CA ASN A 444 -19.86 13.52 11.40
C ASN A 444 -21.14 12.68 11.22
N VAL A 445 -21.05 11.48 10.61
CA VAL A 445 -22.20 10.56 10.53
C VAL A 445 -22.61 10.05 11.91
N ASN A 446 -23.69 10.61 12.44
CA ASN A 446 -24.31 10.26 13.72
C ASN A 446 -25.61 9.52 13.47
N VAL A 447 -25.87 8.47 14.23
CA VAL A 447 -27.10 7.68 14.07
C VAL A 447 -27.72 7.41 15.41
N TYR A 448 -29.00 7.68 15.54
CA TYR A 448 -29.75 7.54 16.78
C TYR A 448 -31.25 7.31 16.51
N PRO A 449 -31.98 6.59 17.38
CA PRO A 449 -31.47 5.90 18.57
C PRO A 449 -30.66 4.63 18.24
N ARG A 450 -29.72 4.27 19.11
CA ARG A 450 -28.95 3.02 19.05
C ARG A 450 -29.03 2.34 20.43
N PRO A 451 -29.77 1.21 20.60
CA PRO A 451 -30.53 0.45 19.59
C PRO A 451 -31.78 1.16 19.07
N PHE A 452 -32.23 0.79 17.87
CA PHE A 452 -33.44 1.31 17.21
C PHE A 452 -34.61 0.34 17.36
N THR A 453 -35.79 0.86 17.70
CA THR A 453 -37.04 0.10 17.81
C THR A 453 -38.10 0.69 16.87
N PRO A 454 -38.44 0.04 15.74
CA PRO A 454 -39.34 0.56 14.70
C PRO A 454 -40.81 0.79 15.09
N ALA A 455 -41.20 0.63 16.36
CA ALA A 455 -42.58 0.66 16.86
C ALA A 455 -43.25 2.07 16.80
N GLY A 456 -43.28 2.68 15.62
CA GLY A 456 -43.70 4.07 15.40
C GLY A 456 -42.57 5.09 15.54
N ASN A 457 -41.33 4.64 15.79
CA ASN A 457 -40.14 5.50 15.82
C ASN A 457 -39.41 5.48 14.48
N VAL A 458 -38.61 6.51 14.23
CA VAL A 458 -37.68 6.58 13.10
C VAL A 458 -36.24 6.53 13.62
N LEU A 459 -35.38 5.86 12.87
CA LEU A 459 -33.93 5.96 12.99
C LEU A 459 -33.50 7.23 12.25
N THR A 460 -32.82 8.12 12.96
CA THR A 460 -32.27 9.35 12.41
C THR A 460 -30.78 9.17 12.15
N VAL A 461 -30.34 9.59 10.97
CA VAL A 461 -28.94 9.67 10.56
C VAL A 461 -28.65 11.12 10.22
N GLU A 462 -27.84 11.76 11.04
CA GLU A 462 -27.29 13.08 10.77
C GLU A 462 -25.91 12.92 10.15
N TYR A 463 -25.58 13.79 9.21
CA TYR A 463 -24.27 13.79 8.55
C TYR A 463 -23.93 15.19 8.06
N ASP A 464 -22.65 15.49 7.99
CA ASP A 464 -22.15 16.68 7.33
C ASP A 464 -21.65 16.28 5.94
N ALA A 465 -22.16 16.94 4.92
CA ALA A 465 -21.72 16.79 3.55
C ALA A 465 -21.52 18.20 2.96
N SER A 466 -20.64 19.00 3.57
CA SER A 466 -20.35 20.35 3.11
C SER A 466 -19.94 20.37 1.62
N GLY A 467 -20.76 20.99 0.76
CA GLY A 467 -20.57 21.08 -0.71
C GLY A 467 -21.44 20.14 -1.59
N SER A 468 -22.38 19.41 -0.99
CA SER A 468 -22.86 18.10 -1.48
C SER A 468 -24.04 18.04 -2.46
N GLY A 469 -23.74 17.90 -3.74
CA GLY A 469 -24.63 17.07 -4.57
C GLY A 469 -24.86 15.68 -3.94
N ARG A 470 -26.08 15.15 -4.12
CA ARG A 470 -26.57 13.76 -3.98
C ARG A 470 -25.82 12.81 -3.02
N VAL A 471 -26.48 12.43 -1.94
CA VAL A 471 -26.06 11.39 -0.97
C VAL A 471 -26.95 10.15 -1.10
N THR A 472 -26.38 8.95 -1.00
CA THR A 472 -27.14 7.68 -1.00
C THR A 472 -27.02 6.98 0.35
N PHE A 473 -28.15 6.53 0.89
CA PHE A 473 -28.27 5.75 2.12
C PHE A 473 -28.70 4.33 1.76
N SER A 474 -27.94 3.32 2.17
CA SER A 474 -28.30 1.92 1.95
C SER A 474 -28.23 1.15 3.27
N VAL A 475 -29.25 0.35 3.58
CA VAL A 475 -29.29 -0.52 4.76
C VAL A 475 -29.19 -1.97 4.32
N PHE A 476 -28.28 -2.73 4.92
CA PHE A 476 -28.01 -4.14 4.64
C PHE A 476 -28.28 -5.02 5.86
N ASN A 477 -28.77 -6.23 5.63
CA ASN A 477 -28.84 -7.26 6.68
C ASN A 477 -27.47 -7.96 6.87
N VAL A 478 -27.38 -8.86 7.85
CA VAL A 478 -26.14 -9.62 8.14
C VAL A 478 -25.66 -10.55 7.02
N LEU A 479 -26.50 -10.83 6.02
CA LEU A 479 -26.15 -11.62 4.85
C LEU A 479 -25.62 -10.75 3.70
N GLY A 480 -25.52 -9.43 3.90
CA GLY A 480 -25.12 -8.46 2.86
C GLY A 480 -26.24 -8.10 1.89
N GLU A 481 -27.47 -8.55 2.13
CA GLU A 481 -28.60 -8.21 1.26
C GLU A 481 -29.10 -6.81 1.59
N ARG A 482 -29.26 -5.97 0.56
CA ARG A 482 -29.82 -4.63 0.71
C ARG A 482 -31.30 -4.72 1.04
N VAL A 483 -31.67 -4.24 2.23
CA VAL A 483 -33.06 -4.20 2.68
C VAL A 483 -33.70 -2.86 2.37
N HIS A 484 -32.93 -1.78 2.35
CA HIS A 484 -33.47 -0.45 2.06
C HIS A 484 -32.46 0.44 1.34
N GLU A 485 -32.93 1.31 0.44
CA GLU A 485 -32.14 2.40 -0.14
C GLU A 485 -32.95 3.68 -0.32
N GLU A 486 -32.33 4.81 -0.02
CA GLU A 486 -32.87 6.14 -0.26
C GLU A 486 -31.76 7.08 -0.73
N GLU A 487 -32.13 8.07 -1.53
CA GLU A 487 -31.24 9.16 -1.93
C GLU A 487 -31.69 10.47 -1.27
N ASP A 488 -30.71 11.25 -0.79
CA ASP A 488 -30.89 12.67 -0.54
C ASP A 488 -30.21 13.47 -1.65
N PRO A 489 -30.97 13.95 -2.65
CA PRO A 489 -30.41 14.67 -3.80
C PRO A 489 -29.75 16.01 -3.43
N GLN A 490 -30.08 16.56 -2.27
CA GLN A 490 -29.68 17.92 -1.84
C GLN A 490 -28.70 17.92 -0.66
N GLY A 491 -28.34 16.75 -0.12
CA GLY A 491 -27.40 16.68 0.99
C GLY A 491 -27.87 17.46 2.22
N ARG A 492 -29.15 17.34 2.57
CA ARG A 492 -29.83 18.07 3.65
C ARG A 492 -29.29 17.74 5.05
N GLY A 493 -28.36 16.79 5.16
CA GLY A 493 -27.71 16.40 6.40
C GLY A 493 -28.57 15.51 7.30
N LEU A 494 -29.68 14.97 6.76
CA LEU A 494 -30.65 14.18 7.51
C LEU A 494 -31.26 13.05 6.68
N PHE A 495 -31.12 11.81 7.18
CA PHE A 495 -31.81 10.64 6.66
C PHE A 495 -32.67 9.99 7.76
N LEU A 496 -33.87 9.55 7.39
CA LEU A 496 -34.86 8.97 8.31
C LEU A 496 -35.27 7.59 7.82
N TRP A 497 -35.21 6.60 8.69
CA TRP A 497 -35.62 5.24 8.36
C TRP A 497 -36.59 4.65 9.38
N ASP A 498 -37.73 4.16 8.92
CA ASP A 498 -38.81 3.63 9.77
C ASP A 498 -38.69 2.12 10.08
N GLY A 499 -37.57 1.49 9.69
CA GLY A 499 -37.35 0.06 9.90
C GLY A 499 -38.07 -0.85 8.91
N ARG A 500 -38.49 -0.34 7.75
CA ARG A 500 -39.05 -1.15 6.65
C ARG A 500 -38.03 -1.38 5.54
N ASN A 501 -38.24 -2.46 4.80
CA ASN A 501 -37.50 -2.72 3.57
C ASN A 501 -38.14 -1.99 2.37
N ASP A 502 -37.48 -2.02 1.21
CA ASP A 502 -37.96 -1.38 -0.03
C ASP A 502 -39.32 -1.92 -0.53
N ARG A 503 -39.78 -3.06 0.00
CA ARG A 503 -41.11 -3.64 -0.29
C ARG A 503 -42.17 -3.22 0.73
N GLY A 504 -41.85 -2.31 1.66
CA GLY A 504 -42.73 -1.83 2.72
C GLY A 504 -42.91 -2.80 3.90
N GLY A 505 -42.19 -3.93 3.92
CA GLY A 505 -42.24 -4.91 5.00
C GLY A 505 -41.32 -4.55 6.15
N ALA A 506 -41.76 -4.73 7.40
CA ALA A 506 -40.92 -4.49 8.58
C ALA A 506 -39.72 -5.46 8.60
N VAL A 507 -38.53 -4.94 8.87
CA VAL A 507 -37.31 -5.76 9.01
C VAL A 507 -37.34 -6.56 10.31
N ALA A 508 -36.54 -7.63 10.38
CA ALA A 508 -36.43 -8.45 11.58
C ALA A 508 -35.60 -7.74 12.68
N SER A 509 -35.72 -8.20 13.92
CA SER A 509 -34.76 -7.79 14.95
C SER A 509 -33.40 -8.39 14.62
N GLY A 510 -32.33 -7.60 14.75
CA GLY A 510 -30.99 -8.07 14.42
C GLY A 510 -30.01 -6.94 14.14
N PHE A 511 -28.83 -7.34 13.67
CA PHE A 511 -27.79 -6.42 13.23
C PHE A 511 -28.01 -6.02 11.77
N TYR A 512 -27.78 -4.75 11.49
CA TYR A 512 -27.82 -4.18 10.15
C TYR A 512 -26.61 -3.28 9.95
N VAL A 513 -26.24 -3.06 8.68
CA VAL A 513 -25.18 -2.13 8.29
C VAL A 513 -25.81 -1.00 7.50
N LEU A 514 -25.61 0.23 7.96
CA LEU A 514 -25.93 1.44 7.20
C LEU A 514 -24.69 1.86 6.41
N ARG A 515 -24.87 2.14 5.12
CA ARG A 515 -23.89 2.80 4.25
C ARG A 515 -24.41 4.18 3.89
N VAL A 516 -23.59 5.21 4.09
CA VAL A 516 -23.84 6.60 3.67
C VAL A 516 -22.77 6.96 2.65
N ALA A 517 -23.14 7.34 1.42
CA ALA A 517 -22.18 7.52 0.34
C ALA A 517 -22.42 8.78 -0.51
N THR A 518 -21.34 9.38 -1.00
CA THR A 518 -21.33 10.54 -1.90
C THR A 518 -20.32 10.30 -3.00
N GLY A 519 -20.77 10.05 -4.24
CA GLY A 519 -19.89 9.79 -5.37
C GLY A 519 -18.84 8.70 -5.07
N ALA A 520 -17.61 9.13 -4.81
CA ALA A 520 -16.42 8.30 -4.61
C ALA A 520 -16.09 7.88 -3.16
N LYS A 521 -16.83 8.34 -2.12
CA LYS A 521 -16.59 7.95 -0.71
C LYS A 521 -17.83 7.33 -0.06
N ALA A 522 -17.63 6.45 0.93
CA ALA A 522 -18.70 5.86 1.73
C ALA A 522 -18.29 5.67 3.21
N VAL A 523 -19.24 5.91 4.12
CA VAL A 523 -19.13 5.67 5.57
C VAL A 523 -20.09 4.56 5.97
N PHE A 524 -19.60 3.61 6.77
CA PHE A 524 -20.41 2.49 7.28
C PHE A 524 -20.70 2.65 8.77
N LYS A 525 -21.93 2.36 9.20
CA LYS A 525 -22.35 2.35 10.60
C LYS A 525 -23.12 1.08 10.94
N LYS A 526 -22.81 0.50 12.09
CA LYS A 526 -23.55 -0.62 12.66
C LYS A 526 -24.89 -0.14 13.23
N LEU A 527 -25.96 -0.84 12.91
CA LEU A 527 -27.30 -0.66 13.45
C LEU A 527 -27.72 -1.92 14.23
N ILE A 528 -28.52 -1.71 15.27
CA ILE A 528 -29.18 -2.77 16.04
C ILE A 528 -30.67 -2.46 16.01
N VAL A 529 -31.45 -3.34 15.40
CA VAL A 529 -32.91 -3.24 15.34
C VAL A 529 -33.52 -4.20 16.35
N LEU A 530 -34.39 -3.70 17.23
CA LEU A 530 -35.15 -4.47 18.20
C LEU A 530 -36.64 -4.33 17.89
N LYS A 531 -37.41 -5.40 18.06
CA LYS A 531 -38.88 -5.35 17.93
C LYS A 531 -39.52 -5.21 19.28
#